data_AF-A0A8I0MAK1-F1
#
_entry.id   AF-A0A8I0MAK1-F1
#
_cell.length_a   1.000
_cell.length_b   1.000
_cell.length_c   1.000
_cell.angle_alpha   90.00
_cell.angle_beta   90.00
_cell.angle_gamma   90.00
#
_symmetry.space_group_name_H-M   'P 1'
#
loop_
_entity.id
_entity.type
_entity.pdbx_description
1 polymer ?
#
loop_
_entity_poly.entity_id
_entity_poly.type
_entity_poly.pdbx_seq_one_letter_code
_entity_poly.pdbx_strand_id
1 'polypeptide(L)'
;MNLFGFFSRSQSAPAARERLQVLLAHERASAGDSDLVTKLRDEILKAISKHMQIDDEKVKVTMERGAQVSTLAVDIEIPFDAKKAA
;
A
#
# COMPACT_ATOMS: atom_id res chain seq x y z
N MET A 1 9.53 -12.24 -10.59
CA MET A 1 9.14 -10.81 -10.63
C MET A 1 9.90 -10.06 -9.54
N ASN A 2 10.43 -8.88 -9.83
CA ASN A 2 11.03 -8.01 -8.81
C ASN A 2 9.94 -7.16 -8.15
N LEU A 3 9.46 -7.59 -6.98
CA LEU A 3 8.36 -6.95 -6.25
C LEU A 3 8.71 -5.54 -5.76
N PHE A 4 9.99 -5.24 -5.52
CA PHE A 4 10.39 -3.90 -5.09
C PHE A 4 10.30 -2.85 -6.22
N GLY A 5 10.12 -3.29 -7.48
CA GLY A 5 9.94 -2.39 -8.62
C GLY A 5 8.66 -1.54 -8.56
N PHE A 6 7.63 -1.99 -7.83
CA PHE A 6 6.34 -1.29 -7.69
C PHE A 6 6.47 0.09 -7.02
N PHE A 7 7.55 0.33 -6.27
CA PHE A 7 7.77 1.58 -5.54
C PHE A 7 8.93 2.42 -6.09
N SER A 8 9.41 2.12 -7.29
CA SER A 8 10.55 2.82 -7.89
C SER A 8 10.21 4.27 -8.27
N ARG A 9 10.55 5.23 -7.39
CA ARG A 9 10.59 6.68 -7.68
C ARG A 9 11.83 7.31 -7.05
N SER A 10 12.21 8.50 -7.53
CA SER A 10 13.34 9.27 -7.00
C SER A 10 13.19 9.57 -5.51
N GLN A 11 14.26 9.42 -4.73
CA GLN A 11 14.27 9.81 -3.33
C GLN A 11 14.03 11.31 -3.19
N SER A 12 13.00 11.68 -2.43
CA SER A 12 12.76 13.07 -2.02
C SER A 12 13.65 13.45 -0.83
N ALA A 13 13.86 14.75 -0.62
CA ALA A 13 14.65 15.27 0.49
C ALA A 13 14.15 14.76 1.86
N PRO A 14 15.01 14.63 2.89
CA PRO A 14 14.64 14.07 4.20
C PRO A 14 13.53 14.83 4.94
N ALA A 15 13.31 16.10 4.61
CA ALA A 15 12.22 16.92 5.15
C ALA A 15 10.88 16.72 4.39
N ALA A 16 10.86 15.95 3.30
CA ALA A 16 9.66 15.68 2.53
C ALA A 16 8.91 14.48 3.10
N ARG A 17 7.61 14.69 3.36
CA ARG A 17 6.54 13.75 3.71
C ARG A 17 6.96 12.29 3.87
N GLU A 18 6.73 11.75 5.06
CA GLU A 18 6.84 10.30 5.31
C GLU A 18 5.88 9.53 4.39
N ARG A 19 6.25 8.31 4.01
CA ARG A 19 5.43 7.46 3.14
C ARG A 19 5.36 6.05 3.70
N LEU A 20 4.16 5.47 3.70
CA LEU A 20 3.93 4.08 4.04
C LEU A 20 3.72 3.28 2.77
N GLN A 21 4.55 2.25 2.57
CA GLN A 21 4.47 1.34 1.44
C GLN A 21 4.15 -0.06 1.95
N VAL A 22 3.07 -0.64 1.45
CA VAL A 22 2.62 -1.98 1.79
C VAL A 22 2.59 -2.81 0.51
N LEU A 23 3.23 -3.97 0.54
CA LEU A 23 3.23 -4.92 -0.56
C LEU A 23 2.72 -6.27 -0.08
N LEU A 24 1.73 -6.80 -0.79
CA LEU A 24 1.12 -8.08 -0.53
C LEU A 24 1.15 -8.92 -1.81
N ALA A 25 1.71 -10.11 -1.74
CA ALA A 25 1.65 -11.10 -2.80
C ALA A 25 0.90 -12.33 -2.28
N HIS A 26 -0.19 -12.69 -2.94
CA HIS A 26 -1.06 -13.79 -2.57
C HIS A 26 -1.12 -14.83 -3.69
N GLU A 27 -0.68 -16.05 -3.39
CA GLU A 27 -0.80 -17.20 -4.28
C GLU A 27 -2.22 -17.77 -4.20
N ARG A 28 -2.89 -17.87 -5.34
CA ARG A 28 -4.23 -18.45 -5.44
C ARG A 28 -4.12 -19.97 -5.55
N ALA A 29 -4.42 -20.68 -4.47
CA ALA A 29 -4.73 -22.10 -4.57
C ALA A 29 -6.02 -22.26 -5.38
N SER A 30 -6.07 -23.27 -6.25
CA SER A 30 -6.95 -23.48 -7.41
C SER A 30 -8.47 -23.40 -7.19
N ALA A 31 -8.96 -23.07 -5.99
CA ALA A 31 -10.39 -23.07 -5.65
C ALA A 31 -10.78 -22.06 -4.54
N GLY A 32 -9.97 -21.02 -4.26
CA GLY A 32 -10.21 -20.10 -3.15
C GLY A 32 -10.42 -18.64 -3.57
N ASP A 33 -11.66 -18.16 -3.43
CA ASP A 33 -12.16 -16.78 -3.38
C ASP A 33 -11.33 -15.71 -4.13
N SER A 34 -11.71 -15.43 -5.39
CA SER A 34 -11.11 -14.38 -6.23
C SER A 34 -11.19 -12.97 -5.62
N ASP A 35 -11.98 -12.82 -4.56
CA ASP A 35 -12.25 -11.56 -3.88
C ASP A 35 -11.35 -11.29 -2.65
N LEU A 36 -10.51 -12.26 -2.23
CA LEU A 36 -9.72 -12.13 -1.00
C LEU A 36 -8.75 -10.94 -1.04
N VAL A 37 -8.09 -10.70 -2.18
CA VAL A 37 -7.17 -9.56 -2.34
C VAL A 37 -7.91 -8.22 -2.28
N THR A 38 -9.14 -8.18 -2.80
CA THR A 38 -9.99 -6.99 -2.76
C THR A 38 -10.47 -6.73 -1.33
N LYS A 39 -10.87 -7.77 -0.59
CA LYS A 39 -11.20 -7.66 0.85
C LYS A 39 -10.00 -7.16 1.66
N LEU A 40 -8.82 -7.74 1.45
CA LEU A 40 -7.59 -7.33 2.14
C LEU A 40 -7.22 -5.87 1.85
N ARG A 41 -7.40 -5.39 0.61
CA ARG A 41 -7.22 -3.97 0.29
C ARG A 41 -8.07 -3.09 1.21
N ASP A 42 -9.35 -3.38 1.31
CA ASP A 42 -10.29 -2.55 2.08
C ASP A 42 -10.00 -2.63 3.59
N GLU A 43 -9.65 -3.82 4.09
CA GLU A 43 -9.26 -4.00 5.49
C GLU A 43 -7.95 -3.29 5.84
N ILE A 44 -6.94 -3.36 4.97
CA ILE A 44 -5.65 -2.68 5.17
C ILE A 44 -5.87 -1.16 5.21
N LEU A 45 -6.60 -0.60 4.24
CA LEU A 45 -6.88 0.84 4.22
C LEU A 45 -7.65 1.26 5.48
N LYS A 46 -8.65 0.49 5.88
CA LYS A 46 -9.41 0.74 7.11
C LYS A 46 -8.53 0.66 8.35
N ALA A 47 -7.63 -0.32 8.45
CA ALA A 47 -6.71 -0.45 9.56
C ALA A 47 -5.75 0.75 9.64
N ILE A 48 -5.18 1.18 8.52
CA ILE A 48 -4.28 2.33 8.46
C ILE A 48 -5.02 3.62 8.86
N SER A 49 -6.24 3.83 8.34
CA SER A 49 -7.06 5.01 8.66
C SER A 49 -7.41 5.17 10.15
N LYS A 50 -7.40 4.06 10.91
CA LYS A 50 -7.64 4.10 12.36
C LYS A 50 -6.45 4.64 13.14
N HIS A 51 -5.24 4.52 12.60
CA HIS A 51 -4.01 4.88 13.28
C HIS A 51 -3.38 6.17 12.74
N MET A 52 -3.75 6.58 11.52
CA MET A 52 -3.17 7.73 10.84
C MET A 52 -4.22 8.48 10.04
N GLN A 53 -4.14 9.81 10.00
CA GLN A 53 -4.89 10.58 9.01
C GLN A 53 -4.30 10.31 7.63
N ILE A 54 -5.12 9.71 6.79
CA ILE A 54 -4.83 9.47 5.38
C ILE A 54 -5.72 10.37 4.54
N ASP A 55 -5.15 10.92 3.48
CA ASP A 55 -5.87 11.66 2.46
C ASP A 55 -6.09 10.71 1.28
N ASP A 56 -7.35 10.42 0.95
CA ASP A 56 -7.71 9.48 -0.11
C ASP A 56 -7.10 9.87 -1.47
N GLU A 57 -6.88 11.16 -1.73
CA GLU A 57 -6.22 11.63 -2.95
C GLU A 57 -4.72 11.28 -2.99
N LYS A 58 -4.13 11.02 -1.83
CA LYS A 58 -2.71 10.66 -1.66
C LYS A 58 -2.49 9.17 -1.40
N VAL A 59 -3.53 8.36 -1.56
CA VAL A 59 -3.44 6.89 -1.52
C VAL A 59 -3.36 6.37 -2.95
N LYS A 60 -2.28 5.69 -3.30
CA LYS A 60 -2.15 4.93 -4.54
C LYS A 60 -2.26 3.45 -4.26
N VAL A 61 -3.21 2.80 -4.91
CA VAL A 61 -3.37 1.35 -4.87
C VAL A 61 -3.14 0.77 -6.25
N THR A 62 -2.18 -0.15 -6.35
CA THR A 62 -1.90 -0.92 -7.57
C THR A 62 -2.21 -2.38 -7.29
N MET A 63 -3.05 -3.00 -8.11
CA MET A 63 -3.33 -4.42 -8.02
C MET A 63 -3.00 -5.08 -9.35
N GLU A 64 -2.16 -6.10 -9.30
CA GLU A 64 -1.84 -6.93 -10.46
C GLU A 64 -2.34 -8.34 -10.24
N ARG A 65 -3.16 -8.84 -11.16
CA ARG A 65 -3.65 -10.22 -11.16
C ARG A 65 -2.84 -11.03 -12.17
N GLY A 66 -1.84 -11.75 -11.69
CA GLY A 66 -1.13 -12.76 -12.48
C GLY A 66 -1.92 -14.07 -12.60
N ALA A 67 -1.33 -15.08 -13.24
CA ALA A 67 -1.96 -16.39 -13.42
C ALA A 67 -2.14 -17.15 -12.09
N GLN A 68 -1.07 -17.20 -11.29
CA GLN A 68 -1.06 -17.92 -10.00
C GLN A 68 -1.01 -16.99 -8.80
N VAL A 69 -0.42 -15.80 -8.96
CA VAL A 69 -0.20 -14.85 -7.86
C VAL A 69 -0.91 -13.54 -8.16
N SER A 70 -1.57 -13.00 -7.15
CA SER A 70 -2.14 -11.67 -7.16
C SER A 70 -1.32 -10.77 -6.25
N THR A 71 -0.90 -9.62 -6.76
CA THR A 71 -0.10 -8.65 -6.03
C THR A 71 -0.93 -7.40 -5.76
N LEU A 72 -0.83 -6.87 -4.54
CA LEU A 72 -1.41 -5.60 -4.12
C LEU A 72 -0.27 -4.73 -3.56
N ALA A 73 -0.11 -3.54 -4.10
CA ALA A 73 0.79 -2.51 -3.62
C ALA A 73 -0.03 -1.30 -3.19
N VAL A 74 0.20 -0.81 -1.98
CA VAL A 74 -0.43 0.39 -1.43
C VAL A 74 0.69 1.37 -1.06
N ASP A 75 0.61 2.58 -1.60
CA ASP A 75 1.55 3.68 -1.41
C ASP A 75 0.78 4.88 -0.85
N ILE A 76 1.07 5.28 0.39
CA ILE A 76 0.34 6.31 1.13
C ILE A 76 1.31 7.42 1.51
N GLU A 77 1.02 8.66 1.12
CA GLU A 77 1.73 9.80 1.70
C GLU A 77 1.15 10.14 3.07
N ILE A 78 2.04 10.19 4.07
CA ILE A 78 1.73 10.59 5.42
C ILE A 78 2.11 12.06 5.58
N PRO A 79 1.20 12.92 6.09
CA PRO A 79 1.55 14.28 6.42
C PRO A 79 2.59 14.29 7.56
N PHE A 80 3.70 15.01 7.35
CA PHE A 80 4.69 15.22 8.40
C PHE A 80 4.13 16.17 9.46
N ASP A 81 3.80 15.65 10.63
CA ASP A 81 3.27 16.45 11.73
C ASP A 81 4.44 16.99 12.58
N ALA A 82 5.03 18.10 12.13
CA ALA A 82 6.20 18.73 12.74
C ALA A 82 6.02 19.10 14.23
N LYS A 83 4.78 19.11 14.74
CA LYS A 83 4.48 19.39 16.16
C LYS A 83 4.80 18.24 17.12
N LYS A 84 4.97 17.00 16.65
CA LYS A 84 5.25 15.83 17.51
C LYS A 84 6.74 15.61 17.80
N ALA A 85 7.63 16.35 17.16
CA ALA A 85 9.08 16.23 17.29
C ALA A 85 9.71 17.31 18.20
N ALA A 86 8.89 18.13 18.88
CA ALA A 86 9.31 19.18 19.81
C ALA A 86 9.09 18.77 21.27
#